data_AF-A0AA36B877-F1
#
_entry.id   AF-A0AA36B877-F1
#
_cell.length_a   1.000
_cell.length_b   1.000
_cell.length_c   1.000
_cell.angle_alpha   90.00
_cell.angle_beta   90.00
_cell.angle_gamma   90.00
#
_symmetry.space_group_name_H-M   'P 1'
#
loop_
_entity.id
_entity.type
_entity.pdbx_description
1 polymer ?
#
loop_
_entity_poly.entity_id
_entity_poly.type
_entity_poly.pdbx_seq_one_letter_code
_entity_poly.pdbx_strand_id
1 'polypeptide(L)'
;MKPVPELTNHDIRAFSYFYDRAVDMNLIGPEGGKVAVNSFQQAAVQACNQKNSEKPFLCLDLCYIYSVLKDGYTLEANKIIELTKKINGVEVSWALGAVFDLISKAKKVV
;
A
#
# COMPACT_ATOMS: atom_id res chain seq x y z
N MET A 1 7.92 17.34 6.91
CA MET A 1 6.48 17.29 6.56
C MET A 1 5.69 17.14 7.86
N LYS A 2 4.45 17.62 7.97
CA LYS A 2 3.65 17.49 9.21
C LYS A 2 2.89 16.15 9.22
N PRO A 3 2.76 15.48 10.39
CA PRO A 3 1.93 14.29 10.53
C PRO A 3 0.50 14.51 10.05
N VAL A 4 -0.03 13.54 9.31
CA VAL A 4 -1.44 13.47 8.89
C VAL A 4 -2.21 12.73 9.98
N PRO A 5 -3.03 13.42 10.81
CA PRO A 5 -3.66 12.81 11.99
C PRO A 5 -4.50 11.58 11.67
N GLU A 6 -5.16 11.57 10.52
CA GLU A 6 -6.00 10.47 10.05
C GLU A 6 -5.20 9.18 9.85
N LEU A 7 -3.96 9.29 9.34
CA LEU A 7 -3.10 8.13 9.13
C LEU A 7 -2.50 7.61 10.44
N THR A 8 -2.34 8.48 11.44
CA THR A 8 -1.89 8.07 12.78
C THR A 8 -2.99 7.33 13.52
N ASN A 9 -4.21 7.86 13.51
CA ASN A 9 -5.31 7.42 14.38
C ASN A 9 -6.16 6.28 13.80
N HIS A 10 -6.02 5.97 12.51
CA HIS A 10 -6.78 4.91 11.86
C HIS A 10 -5.90 3.80 11.30
N ASP A 11 -6.55 2.67 11.03
CA ASP A 11 -5.97 1.58 10.26
C ASP A 11 -5.81 2.00 8.80
N ILE A 12 -4.65 1.68 8.23
CA ILE A 12 -4.32 2.03 6.85
C ILE A 12 -4.42 0.76 6.00
N ARG A 13 -5.20 0.83 4.93
CA ARG A 13 -5.17 -0.15 3.85
C ARG A 13 -4.50 0.43 2.62
N ALA A 14 -3.55 -0.31 2.06
CA ALA A 14 -2.97 -0.02 0.76
C ALA A 14 -3.17 -1.21 -0.19
N PHE A 15 -3.25 -0.91 -1.48
CA PHE A 15 -3.57 -1.86 -2.54
C PHE A 15 -2.78 -1.48 -3.80
N SER A 16 -3.02 -2.19 -4.91
CA SER A 16 -2.31 -1.97 -6.18
C SER A 16 -0.78 -2.09 -6.01
N TYR A 17 -0.03 -1.05 -6.35
CA TYR A 17 1.43 -1.09 -6.44
C TYR A 17 2.13 -1.48 -5.13
N PHE A 18 1.62 -1.01 -3.99
CA PHE A 18 2.17 -1.37 -2.67
C PHE A 18 2.03 -2.87 -2.40
N TYR A 19 0.90 -3.45 -2.78
CA TYR A 19 0.64 -4.89 -2.64
C TYR A 19 1.57 -5.68 -3.56
N ASP A 20 1.68 -5.32 -4.84
CA ASP A 20 2.48 -6.08 -5.80
C ASP A 20 3.98 -6.11 -5.40
N ARG A 21 4.54 -4.97 -4.97
CA ARG A 21 5.95 -4.92 -4.50
C ARG A 21 6.16 -5.68 -3.18
N ALA A 22 5.16 -5.73 -2.32
CA ALA A 22 5.22 -6.52 -1.09
C ALA A 22 5.19 -8.04 -1.37
N VAL A 23 4.37 -8.48 -2.33
CA VAL A 23 4.36 -9.87 -2.81
C VAL A 23 5.69 -10.23 -3.44
N ASP A 24 6.27 -9.34 -4.26
CA ASP A 24 7.57 -9.55 -4.91
C ASP A 24 8.71 -9.85 -3.92
N MET A 25 8.61 -9.29 -2.70
CA MET A 25 9.57 -9.46 -1.62
C MET A 25 9.12 -10.46 -0.55
N ASN A 26 8.04 -11.21 -0.80
CA ASN A 26 7.44 -12.16 0.14
C ASN A 26 7.11 -11.55 1.51
N LEU A 27 6.79 -10.25 1.56
CA LEU A 27 6.34 -9.59 2.79
C LEU A 27 4.90 -9.99 3.15
N ILE A 28 4.11 -10.38 2.13
CA ILE A 28 2.72 -10.85 2.23
C ILE A 28 2.48 -11.98 1.23
N GLY A 29 1.42 -12.77 1.47
CA GLY A 29 0.94 -13.77 0.52
C GLY A 29 -0.07 -13.20 -0.50
N PRO A 30 -0.52 -14.02 -1.47
CA PRO A 30 -1.53 -13.64 -2.47
C PRO A 30 -2.87 -13.16 -1.85
N GLU A 31 -3.21 -13.62 -0.67
CA GLU A 31 -4.37 -13.19 0.11
C GLU A 31 -4.24 -11.78 0.71
N GLY A 32 -3.04 -11.21 0.70
CA GLY A 32 -2.73 -9.96 1.41
C GLY A 32 -2.05 -10.22 2.75
N GLY A 33 -1.91 -9.17 3.55
CA GLY A 33 -1.29 -9.29 4.87
C GLY A 33 -1.04 -7.95 5.54
N LYS A 34 -0.60 -7.99 6.79
CA LYS A 34 -0.22 -6.81 7.58
C LYS A 34 1.30 -6.71 7.65
N VAL A 35 1.84 -5.55 7.30
CA VAL A 35 3.29 -5.29 7.32
C VAL A 35 3.58 -4.00 8.07
N ALA A 36 4.72 -3.94 8.75
CA ALA A 36 5.23 -2.70 9.30
C ALA A 36 5.87 -1.85 8.19
N VAL A 37 5.81 -0.52 8.31
CA VAL A 37 6.49 0.40 7.39
C VAL A 37 7.98 0.04 7.24
N ASN A 38 8.64 -0.33 8.34
CA ASN A 38 10.04 -0.72 8.37
C ASN A 38 10.37 -1.97 7.52
N SER A 39 9.40 -2.85 7.29
CA SER A 39 9.60 -4.05 6.47
C SER A 39 9.95 -3.70 5.03
N PHE A 40 9.41 -2.59 4.50
CA PHE A 40 9.79 -2.08 3.17
C PHE A 40 11.23 -1.57 3.13
N GLN A 41 11.75 -0.98 4.21
CA GLN A 41 13.15 -0.57 4.29
C GLN A 41 14.08 -1.80 4.24
N GLN A 42 13.77 -2.83 5.04
CA GLN A 42 14.54 -4.07 5.07
C GLN A 42 14.52 -4.77 3.71
N ALA A 43 13.35 -4.83 3.08
CA ALA A 43 13.19 -5.36 1.72
C ALA A 43 13.98 -4.54 0.69
N ALA A 44 13.97 -3.21 0.79
CA ALA A 44 14.77 -2.36 -0.08
C ALA A 44 16.27 -2.66 0.06
N VAL A 45 16.78 -2.75 1.29
CA VAL A 45 18.19 -3.11 1.55
C VAL A 45 18.53 -4.46 0.92
N GLN A 46 17.65 -5.45 1.02
CA GLN A 46 17.87 -6.75 0.38
C GLN A 46 17.88 -6.65 -1.14
N ALA A 47 16.88 -5.98 -1.74
CA ALA A 47 16.75 -5.84 -3.19
C ALA A 47 17.88 -5.02 -3.80
N CYS A 48 18.40 -4.00 -3.11
CA CYS A 48 19.51 -3.18 -3.60
C CYS A 48 20.86 -3.91 -3.58
N ASN A 49 21.00 -4.94 -2.74
CA ASN A 49 22.21 -5.77 -2.66
C ASN A 49 22.18 -6.98 -3.61
N GLN A 50 21.05 -7.23 -4.28
CA GLN A 50 20.88 -8.37 -5.17
C GLN A 50 20.65 -7.89 -6.60
N LYS A 51 21.35 -8.50 -7.56
CA LYS A 51 21.05 -8.27 -8.98
C LYS A 51 19.84 -9.10 -9.38
N ASN A 52 18.75 -8.45 -9.73
CA ASN A 52 17.56 -9.08 -10.27
C ASN A 52 17.31 -8.56 -11.70
N SER A 53 17.53 -9.42 -12.71
CA SER A 53 17.32 -9.07 -14.12
C SER A 53 15.85 -9.04 -14.52
N GLU A 54 14.97 -9.76 -13.81
CA GLU A 54 13.54 -9.77 -14.09
C GLU A 54 12.86 -8.50 -13.55
N LYS A 55 13.35 -7.98 -12.42
CA LYS A 55 12.84 -6.76 -11.77
C LYS A 55 13.98 -5.78 -11.50
N PRO A 56 14.55 -5.15 -12.55
CA PRO A 56 15.74 -4.30 -12.42
C PRO A 56 15.50 -3.04 -11.56
N PHE A 57 14.24 -2.64 -11.38
CA PHE A 57 13.86 -1.44 -10.62
C PHE A 57 13.36 -1.74 -9.20
N LEU A 58 13.35 -3.01 -8.76
CA LEU A 58 12.74 -3.38 -7.47
C LEU A 58 13.36 -2.66 -6.27
N CYS A 59 14.68 -2.46 -6.27
CA CYS A 59 15.36 -1.63 -5.26
C CYS A 59 14.81 -0.20 -5.21
N LEU A 60 14.67 0.43 -6.39
CA LEU A 60 14.11 1.79 -6.50
C LEU A 60 12.65 1.82 -6.04
N ASP A 61 11.85 0.83 -6.44
CA ASP A 61 10.43 0.74 -6.08
C ASP A 61 10.22 0.63 -4.56
N LEU A 62 11.02 -0.20 -3.90
CA LEU A 62 10.94 -0.39 -2.45
C LEU A 62 11.45 0.84 -1.69
N CYS A 63 12.54 1.47 -2.18
CA CYS A 63 13.00 2.76 -1.66
C CYS A 63 11.92 3.83 -1.79
N TYR A 64 11.28 3.92 -2.95
CA TYR A 64 10.19 4.87 -3.19
C TYR A 64 9.02 4.62 -2.23
N ILE A 65 8.57 3.37 -2.11
CA ILE A 65 7.48 3.01 -1.19
C ILE A 65 7.85 3.39 0.26
N TYR A 66 9.04 3.00 0.72
CA TYR A 66 9.47 3.32 2.07
C TYR A 66 9.55 4.83 2.31
N SER A 67 10.15 5.59 1.40
CA SER A 67 10.24 7.06 1.51
C SER A 67 8.88 7.74 1.48
N VAL A 68 7.95 7.28 0.63
CA VAL A 68 6.58 7.83 0.63
C VAL A 68 5.87 7.55 1.95
N LEU A 69 5.98 6.34 2.49
CA LEU A 69 5.34 5.99 3.76
C LEU A 69 5.98 6.71 4.97
N LYS A 70 7.32 6.68 5.06
CA LYS A 70 8.08 7.19 6.20
C LYS A 70 8.25 8.70 6.18
N ASP A 71 8.57 9.27 5.03
CA ASP A 71 8.96 10.68 4.90
C ASP A 71 7.83 11.53 4.30
N GLY A 72 7.11 10.99 3.32
CA GLY A 72 5.95 11.62 2.71
C GLY A 72 4.76 11.68 3.67
N TYR A 73 4.28 10.51 4.09
CA TYR A 73 3.15 10.38 5.03
C TYR A 73 3.57 10.43 6.50
N THR A 74 4.87 10.51 6.78
CA THR A 74 5.41 10.67 8.14
C THR A 74 4.98 9.56 9.11
N LEU A 75 4.73 8.35 8.60
CA LEU A 75 4.36 7.21 9.42
C LEU A 75 5.53 6.76 10.29
N GLU A 76 5.22 6.22 11.46
CA GLU A 76 6.22 5.58 12.31
C GLU A 76 6.69 4.26 11.68
N ALA A 77 7.94 3.86 11.94
CA ALA A 77 8.52 2.67 11.32
C ALA A 77 7.77 1.37 11.72
N ASN A 78 7.21 1.34 12.93
CA ASN A 78 6.38 0.25 13.46
C ASN A 78 4.89 0.38 13.11
N LYS A 79 4.45 1.46 12.43
CA LYS A 79 3.06 1.58 12.00
C LYS A 79 2.74 0.43 11.05
N ILE A 80 1.64 -0.27 11.35
CA ILE A 80 1.17 -1.40 10.57
C ILE A 80 0.26 -0.89 9.44
N ILE A 81 0.48 -1.43 8.24
CA ILE A 81 -0.33 -1.21 7.05
C ILE A 81 -0.86 -2.56 6.60
N GLU A 82 -2.15 -2.62 6.30
CA GLU A 82 -2.79 -3.78 5.70
C GLU A 82 -2.73 -3.69 4.17
N LEU A 83 -2.12 -4.67 3.53
CA LEU A 83 -2.00 -4.77 2.09
C LEU A 83 -3.00 -5.81 1.59
N THR A 84 -3.91 -5.38 0.72
CA THR A 84 -4.91 -6.28 0.14
C THR A 84 -5.21 -5.91 -1.30
N LYS A 85 -5.48 -6.93 -2.12
CA LYS A 85 -5.98 -6.75 -3.49
C LYS A 85 -7.49 -6.81 -3.58
N LYS A 86 -8.14 -7.54 -2.67
CA LYS A 86 -9.58 -7.81 -2.71
C LYS A 86 -10.22 -7.70 -1.33
N ILE A 87 -11.42 -7.14 -1.28
CA ILE A 87 -12.29 -7.15 -0.11
C ILE A 87 -13.52 -7.98 -0.47
N ASN A 88 -13.78 -9.06 0.26
CA ASN A 88 -14.89 -9.99 0.00
C ASN A 88 -14.94 -10.49 -1.46
N GLY A 89 -13.79 -10.82 -2.03
CA GLY A 89 -13.67 -11.31 -3.41
C GLY A 89 -13.73 -10.23 -4.50
N VAL A 90 -14.04 -8.99 -4.15
CA VAL A 90 -14.10 -7.86 -5.07
C VAL A 90 -12.78 -7.09 -5.05
N GLU A 91 -12.23 -6.80 -6.23
CA GLU A 91 -10.99 -6.03 -6.35
C GLU A 91 -11.17 -4.58 -5.87
N VAL A 92 -10.23 -4.13 -5.05
CA VAL A 92 -10.25 -2.78 -4.50
C VAL A 92 -9.84 -1.81 -5.60
N SER A 93 -10.74 -0.90 -5.95
CA SER A 93 -10.48 0.15 -6.93
C SER A 93 -11.38 1.36 -6.67
N TRP A 94 -11.04 2.47 -7.34
CA TRP A 94 -11.82 3.71 -7.29
C TRP A 94 -13.23 3.58 -7.88
N ALA A 95 -13.45 2.60 -8.77
CA ALA A 95 -14.70 2.46 -9.54
C ALA A 95 -15.92 2.25 -8.63
N LEU A 96 -15.79 1.44 -7.58
CA LEU A 96 -16.89 1.19 -6.63
C LEU A 96 -17.36 2.49 -5.95
N GLY A 97 -16.42 3.34 -5.55
CA GLY A 97 -16.73 4.65 -4.95
C GLY A 97 -17.43 5.58 -5.94
N ALA A 98 -16.97 5.61 -7.20
CA ALA A 98 -17.59 6.43 -8.25
C ALA A 98 -19.03 6.00 -8.55
N VAL A 99 -19.28 4.69 -8.64
CA VAL A 99 -20.63 4.14 -8.84
C VAL A 99 -21.53 4.47 -7.64
N PHE A 100 -21.02 4.33 -6.42
CA PHE A 100 -21.77 4.64 -5.20
C PHE A 100 -22.18 6.13 -5.14
N ASP A 101 -21.28 7.05 -5.50
CA ASP A 101 -21.59 8.48 -5.58
C ASP A 101 -22.69 8.78 -6.61
N LEU A 102 -22.58 8.19 -7.81
CA LEU A 102 -23.56 8.36 -8.88
C LEU A 102 -24.96 7.89 -8.46
N ILE A 103 -25.05 6.69 -7.88
CA ILE A 103 -26.34 6.13 -7.42
C ILE A 103 -26.91 6.92 -6.23
N SER A 104 -26.06 7.35 -5.30
CA SER A 104 -26.50 8.13 -4.12
C SER A 104 -27.06 9.49 -4.51
N LYS A 105 -26.50 10.13 -5.53
CA LYS A 105 -27.02 11.37 -6.10
C LYS A 105 -28.33 11.14 -6.86
N ALA A 106 -28.43 10.07 -7.64
CA ALA A 106 -29.66 9.73 -8.35
C ALA A 106 -30.84 9.48 -7.39
N LYS A 107 -30.61 8.84 -6.24
CA LYS A 107 -31.62 8.64 -5.19
C LYS A 107 -32.10 9.92 -4.50
N LYS A 108 -31.32 11.01 -4.54
CA LYS A 108 -31.73 12.31 -3.96
C LYS A 108 -32.68 13.11 -4.87
N VAL A 109 -32.87 12.68 -6.11
CA VAL A 109 -33.70 13.38 -7.12
C VAL A 109 -35.10 12.73 -7.24
N VAL A 110 -35.38 11.67 -6.48
CA VAL A 110 -36.70 11.03 -6.37
C VAL A 110 -37.32 11.36 -5.03
#